data_AF-A0A257PNR1-F1
#
_entry.id   AF-A0A257PNR1-F1
#
_cell.length_a   1.000
_cell.length_b   1.000
_cell.length_c   1.000
_cell.angle_alpha   90.00
_cell.angle_beta   90.00
_cell.angle_gamma   90.00
#
_symmetry.space_group_name_H-M   'P 1'
#
loop_
_entity.id
_entity.type
_entity.pdbx_description
1 polymer ?
#
loop_
_entity_poly.entity_id
_entity_poly.type
_entity_poly.pdbx_seq_one_letter_code
_entity_poly.pdbx_strand_id
1 'polypeptide(L)'
;YQLQAAGNVILVPATELATARLQLGASGIPGDSVSTSWDRLENAPMTASDLAQSTMALRALEASLAQSIDSMEGITDAQVYLALPADTPFLADQPKPSASVIISASTQDAQS
;
A
#
# COMPACT_ATOMS: atom_id res chain seq x y z
N TYR A 1 -0.55 9.36 32.40
CA TYR A 1 -0.25 9.09 30.99
C TYR A 1 -0.84 10.19 30.13
N GLN A 2 0.02 10.95 29.44
CA GLN A 2 -0.40 12.03 28.54
C GLN A 2 -0.11 11.56 27.11
N LEU A 3 -1.16 11.35 26.34
CA LEU A 3 -1.07 10.92 24.95
C LEU A 3 -0.78 12.16 24.09
N GLN A 4 0.49 12.37 23.73
CA GLN A 4 0.81 13.31 22.66
C GLN A 4 0.73 12.56 21.33
N ALA A 5 -0.25 12.97 20.54
CA ALA A 5 -0.48 12.54 19.18
C ALA A 5 0.70 12.96 18.28
N ALA A 6 1.73 12.11 18.23
CA ALA A 6 2.74 12.06 17.17
C ALA A 6 3.21 10.60 16.99
N GLY A 7 2.23 9.72 16.73
CA GLY A 7 2.35 8.61 15.77
C GLY A 7 3.25 7.40 16.01
N ASN A 8 4.24 7.39 16.91
CA ASN A 8 5.10 6.19 17.04
C ASN A 8 5.95 6.05 18.31
N VAL A 9 5.91 7.00 19.26
CA VAL A 9 6.75 6.90 20.48
C VAL A 9 5.89 7.07 21.73
N ILE A 10 5.82 6.03 22.55
CA ILE A 10 5.20 6.06 23.88
C ILE A 10 6.31 5.98 24.91
N LEU A 11 6.50 7.03 25.72
CA LEU A 11 7.43 7.02 26.84
C LEU A 11 6.76 6.37 28.05
N VAL A 12 7.34 5.26 28.52
CA VAL A 12 6.87 4.52 29.70
C VAL A 12 7.98 4.49 30.76
N PRO A 13 7.69 4.75 32.04
CA PRO A 13 8.65 4.57 33.12
C PRO A 13 9.19 3.13 33.15
N ALA A 14 10.49 2.96 33.38
CA ALA A 14 11.15 1.64 33.29
C ALA A 14 10.52 0.56 34.19
N THR A 15 9.91 0.96 35.31
CA THR A 15 9.21 0.10 36.27
C THR A 15 7.88 -0.46 35.75
N GLU A 16 7.29 0.15 34.71
CA GLU A 16 5.96 -0.19 34.17
C GLU A 16 6.01 -0.80 32.76
N LEU A 17 7.21 -1.03 32.21
CA LEU A 17 7.44 -1.56 30.87
C LEU A 17 6.71 -2.90 30.62
N ALA A 18 6.73 -3.81 31.59
CA ALA A 18 6.10 -5.12 31.47
C ALA A 18 4.57 -5.02 31.37
N THR A 19 3.95 -4.16 32.20
CA THR A 19 2.51 -3.92 32.19
C THR A 19 2.07 -3.19 30.92
N ALA A 20 2.85 -2.21 30.47
CA ALA A 20 2.59 -1.51 29.21
C ALA A 20 2.66 -2.44 28.00
N ARG A 21 3.64 -3.37 27.95
CA ARG A 21 3.71 -4.39 26.89
C ARG A 21 2.47 -5.28 26.84
N LEU A 22 1.97 -5.71 28.00
CA LEU A 22 0.75 -6.52 28.08
C LEU A 22 -0.49 -5.74 27.59
N GLN A 23 -0.62 -4.47 27.95
CA GLN A 23 -1.76 -3.62 27.53
C GLN A 23 -1.71 -3.26 26.04
N LEU A 24 -0.52 -2.99 25.50
CA LEU A 24 -0.32 -2.70 24.08
C LEU A 24 -0.57 -3.95 23.21
N GLY A 25 -0.09 -5.12 23.64
CA GLY A 25 -0.38 -6.39 22.99
C GLY A 25 -1.87 -6.74 22.99
N ALA A 26 -2.57 -6.48 24.10
CA ALA A 26 -4.02 -6.68 24.20
C ALA A 26 -4.84 -5.74 23.30
N SER A 27 -4.28 -4.57 22.95
CA SER A 27 -4.91 -3.58 22.08
C SER A 27 -4.60 -3.79 20.58
N GLY A 28 -3.94 -4.90 20.23
CA GLY A 28 -3.69 -5.27 18.83
C GLY A 28 -2.63 -4.42 18.12
N ILE A 29 -1.82 -3.67 18.86
CA ILE A 29 -0.64 -2.98 18.32
C ILE A 29 0.59 -3.79 18.76
N PRO A 30 0.91 -4.91 18.08
CA PRO A 30 2.23 -5.48 18.21
C PRO A 30 3.21 -4.41 17.71
N GLY A 31 4.19 -4.04 18.54
CA GLY A 31 5.31 -3.19 18.16
C GLY A 31 6.26 -3.88 17.18
N ASP A 32 5.71 -4.59 16.18
CA ASP A 32 6.41 -5.44 15.21
C ASP A 32 6.98 -4.66 14.02
N SER A 33 6.81 -3.33 14.02
CA SER A 33 7.27 -2.50 12.92
C SER A 33 8.79 -2.37 12.85
N VAL A 34 9.55 -2.83 13.85
CA VAL A 34 11.02 -2.79 13.79
C VAL A 34 11.59 -4.12 13.28
N SER A 35 11.19 -5.25 13.85
CA SER A 35 11.58 -6.62 13.40
C SER A 35 11.20 -6.88 11.94
N THR A 36 9.93 -6.64 11.58
CA THR A 36 9.41 -6.90 10.22
C THR A 36 10.00 -5.96 9.16
N SER A 37 10.61 -4.85 9.58
CA SER A 37 11.29 -3.91 8.69
C SER A 37 12.73 -4.32 8.39
N TRP A 38 13.43 -4.89 9.37
CA TRP A 38 14.79 -5.42 9.19
C TRP A 38 14.79 -6.69 8.35
N ASP A 39 13.84 -7.61 8.59
CA ASP A 39 13.76 -8.86 7.81
C ASP A 39 13.49 -8.63 6.31
N ARG A 40 12.75 -7.58 5.97
CA ARG A 40 12.53 -7.19 4.55
C ARG A 40 13.73 -6.52 3.93
N LEU A 41 14.60 -5.87 4.72
CA LEU A 41 15.85 -5.30 4.23
C LEU A 41 16.91 -6.39 4.01
N GLU A 42 17.01 -7.36 4.94
CA GLU A 42 17.95 -8.50 4.88
C GLU A 42 17.62 -9.44 3.71
N ASN A 43 16.33 -9.62 3.40
CA ASN A 43 15.87 -10.44 2.28
C ASN A 43 15.65 -9.66 0.98
N ALA A 44 16.08 -8.40 0.91
CA ALA A 44 16.01 -7.64 -0.35
C ALA A 44 16.93 -8.34 -1.38
N PRO A 45 16.41 -8.85 -2.49
CA PRO A 45 17.25 -9.47 -3.50
C PRO A 45 18.24 -8.43 -4.03
N MET A 46 19.54 -8.64 -3.77
CA MET A 46 20.63 -7.75 -4.21
C MET A 46 20.74 -7.61 -5.74
N THR A 47 19.98 -8.40 -6.49
CA THR A 47 19.83 -8.29 -7.94
C THR A 47 18.43 -7.77 -8.26
N ALA A 48 18.29 -6.47 -8.51
CA ALA A 48 17.08 -5.94 -9.14
C ALA A 48 16.98 -6.58 -10.53
N SER A 49 16.08 -7.56 -10.68
CA SER A 49 15.79 -8.20 -11.97
C SER A 49 14.97 -7.25 -12.83
N ASP A 50 15.14 -7.29 -14.15
CA ASP A 50 14.31 -6.55 -15.11
C ASP A 50 12.80 -6.81 -14.89
N LEU A 51 12.45 -8.03 -14.48
CA LEU A 51 11.08 -8.41 -14.12
C LEU A 51 10.59 -7.71 -12.84
N ALA A 52 11.47 -7.52 -11.86
CA ALA A 52 11.14 -6.81 -10.63
C ALA A 52 10.93 -5.31 -10.93
N GLN A 53 11.78 -4.71 -11.77
CA GLN A 53 11.66 -3.32 -12.16
C GLN A 53 10.39 -3.06 -12.98
N SER A 54 10.05 -3.94 -13.92
CA SER A 54 8.82 -3.81 -14.72
C SER A 54 7.56 -3.96 -13.86
N THR A 55 7.55 -4.89 -12.90
CA THR A 55 6.44 -5.05 -11.95
C THR A 55 6.27 -3.83 -11.06
N MET A 56 7.37 -3.26 -10.57
CA MET A 56 7.34 -2.03 -9.77
C MET A 56 6.82 -0.84 -10.59
N ALA A 57 7.27 -0.69 -11.84
CA ALA A 57 6.79 0.36 -12.73
C ALA A 57 5.29 0.22 -13.02
N LEU A 58 4.81 -1.01 -13.27
CA LEU A 58 3.39 -1.29 -13.49
C LEU A 58 2.54 -0.89 -12.27
N ARG A 59 2.93 -1.32 -11.07
CA ARG A 59 2.24 -0.96 -9.83
C ARG A 59 2.23 0.54 -9.56
N ALA A 60 3.32 1.23 -9.89
CA ALA A 60 3.39 2.68 -9.77
C ALA A 60 2.42 3.38 -10.73
N LEU A 61 2.30 2.87 -11.97
CA LEU A 61 1.35 3.38 -12.95
C LEU A 61 -0.10 3.16 -12.50
N GLU A 62 -0.44 1.95 -12.05
CA GLU A 62 -1.74 1.61 -11.47
C GLU A 62 -2.10 2.55 -10.31
N ALA A 63 -1.18 2.77 -9.38
CA ALA A 63 -1.37 3.68 -8.26
C ALA A 63 -1.56 5.13 -8.71
N SER A 64 -0.80 5.60 -9.70
CA SER A 64 -0.96 6.96 -10.23
C SER A 64 -2.32 7.18 -10.90
N LEU A 65 -2.82 6.17 -11.61
CA LEU A 65 -4.13 6.20 -12.26
C LEU A 65 -5.25 6.17 -11.22
N ALA A 66 -5.15 5.27 -10.23
CA ALA A 66 -6.07 5.22 -9.10
C ALA A 66 -6.15 6.58 -8.38
N GLN A 67 -5.00 7.15 -8.01
CA GLN A 67 -4.92 8.44 -7.35
C GLN A 67 -5.51 9.59 -8.18
N SER A 68 -5.34 9.53 -9.50
CA SER A 68 -5.93 10.53 -10.41
C SER A 68 -7.46 10.39 -10.48
N ILE A 69 -7.99 9.18 -10.43
CA ILE A 69 -9.44 8.93 -10.42
C ILE A 69 -10.02 9.34 -9.05
N ASP A 70 -9.36 9.01 -7.95
CA ASP A 70 -9.76 9.42 -6.60
C ASP A 70 -9.83 10.94 -6.42
N SER A 71 -9.05 11.70 -7.19
CA SER A 71 -9.09 13.17 -7.14
C SER A 71 -10.36 13.77 -7.76
N MET A 72 -11.20 12.98 -8.43
CA MET A 72 -12.45 13.45 -9.02
C MET A 72 -13.54 13.58 -7.97
N GLU A 73 -14.39 14.59 -8.10
CA GLU A 73 -15.53 14.79 -7.20
C GLU A 73 -16.49 13.59 -7.25
N GLY A 74 -16.97 13.18 -6.07
CA GLY A 74 -17.91 12.07 -5.94
C GLY A 74 -17.27 10.67 -5.91
N ILE A 75 -15.95 10.55 -6.03
CA ILE A 75 -15.22 9.29 -5.90
C ILE A 75 -14.66 9.16 -4.47
N THR A 76 -14.90 8.01 -3.85
CA THR A 76 -14.42 7.67 -2.50
C THR A 76 -13.22 6.73 -2.52
N ASP A 77 -13.17 5.80 -3.48
CA ASP A 77 -12.07 4.86 -3.68
C ASP A 77 -12.03 4.38 -5.13
N ALA A 78 -10.84 4.24 -5.70
CA ALA A 78 -10.61 3.75 -7.04
C ALA A 78 -9.46 2.74 -7.07
N GLN A 79 -9.68 1.62 -7.74
CA GLN A 79 -8.67 0.59 -7.96
C GLN A 79 -8.51 0.32 -9.45
N VAL A 80 -7.26 0.29 -9.92
CA VAL A 80 -6.92 0.12 -11.33
C VAL A 80 -5.99 -1.09 -11.47
N TYR A 81 -6.36 -2.02 -12.34
CA TYR A 81 -5.55 -3.18 -12.71
C TYR A 81 -5.20 -3.10 -14.20
N LEU A 82 -3.91 -3.08 -14.53
CA LEU A 82 -3.42 -2.98 -15.89
C LEU A 82 -2.92 -4.33 -16.39
N ALA A 83 -3.45 -4.76 -17.54
CA ALA A 83 -2.95 -5.91 -18.28
C ALA A 83 -2.11 -5.42 -19.47
N LEU A 84 -0.81 -5.23 -19.21
CA LEU A 84 0.18 -4.88 -20.24
C LEU A 84 0.88 -6.16 -20.74
N PRO A 85 0.78 -6.49 -22.04
CA PRO A 85 1.51 -7.62 -22.59
C PRO A 85 3.00 -7.31 -22.70
N ALA A 86 3.83 -8.35 -22.65
CA ALA A 86 5.27 -8.21 -22.85
C ALA A 86 5.57 -7.83 -24.30
N ASP A 87 6.38 -6.78 -24.50
CA ASP A 87 6.87 -6.40 -25.82
C ASP A 87 7.84 -7.46 -26.32
N THR A 88 7.42 -8.21 -27.36
CA THR A 88 8.29 -9.21 -28.01
C THR A 88 8.35 -8.96 -29.51
N PRO A 89 9.56 -8.92 -30.11
CA PRO A 89 9.71 -8.66 -31.55
C PRO A 89 9.28 -9.83 -32.43
N PHE A 90 8.82 -10.94 -31.84
CA PHE A 90 8.47 -12.18 -32.54
C PHE A 90 6.96 -12.37 -32.73
N LEU A 91 6.12 -11.53 -32.11
CA LEU A 91 4.68 -11.54 -32.33
C LEU A 91 4.31 -10.56 -33.45
N ALA A 92 3.74 -11.08 -34.54
CA ALA A 92 3.23 -10.26 -35.64
C ALA A 92 2.02 -9.39 -35.24
N ASP A 93 1.25 -9.83 -34.25
CA ASP A 93 0.09 -9.11 -33.72
C ASP A 93 0.18 -9.09 -32.19
N GLN A 94 0.57 -7.95 -31.62
CA GLN A 94 0.68 -7.80 -30.17
C GLN A 94 -0.73 -7.56 -29.60
N PRO A 95 -1.14 -8.30 -28.55
CA PRO A 95 -2.41 -8.05 -27.90
C PRO A 95 -2.47 -6.60 -27.38
N LYS A 96 -3.64 -5.98 -27.46
CA LYS A 96 -3.80 -4.59 -27.00
C LYS A 96 -3.76 -4.53 -25.47
N PRO A 97 -3.08 -3.54 -24.89
CA PRO A 97 -3.19 -3.24 -23.47
C PRO A 97 -4.64 -3.07 -23.04
N SER A 98 -5.00 -3.61 -21.87
CA SER A 98 -6.33 -3.44 -21.30
C SER A 98 -6.26 -3.10 -19.81
N ALA A 99 -7.35 -2.54 -19.29
CA ALA A 99 -7.46 -2.10 -17.90
C ALA A 99 -8.80 -2.52 -17.31
N SER A 100 -8.81 -2.87 -16.03
CA SER A 100 -10.02 -3.04 -15.22
C SER A 100 -10.02 -2.00 -14.12
N VAL A 101 -11.14 -1.29 -13.97
CA VAL A 101 -11.28 -0.19 -13.00
C VAL A 101 -12.49 -0.48 -12.11
N ILE A 102 -12.28 -0.41 -10.81
CA ILE A 102 -13.32 -0.52 -9.78
C ILE A 102 -13.41 0.82 -9.08
N ILE A 103 -14.62 1.35 -8.93
CA ILE A 103 -14.87 2.67 -8.35
C ILE A 103 -15.95 2.55 -7.27
N SER A 104 -15.69 3.16 -6.12
CA SER A 104 -16.66 3.41 -5.07
C SER A 104 -17.00 4.90 -5.09
N ALA A 105 -18.25 5.25 -5.37
CA ALA A 105 -18.71 6.65 -5.39
C ALA A 105 -19.41 7.04 -4.09
N SER A 106 -19.23 8.28 -3.64
CA SER A 106 -19.95 8.83 -2.49
C SER A 106 -21.39 9.14 -2.89
N THR A 107 -22.35 8.52 -2.21
CA THR A 107 -23.79 8.69 -2.49
C THR A 107 -24.32 10.01 -1.88
N GLN A 108 -23.85 11.16 -2.35
CA GLN A 108 -24.32 12.45 -1.81
C GLN A 108 -25.54 13.02 -2.57
N ASP A 109 -25.83 12.53 -3.78
CA ASP A 109 -26.92 13.05 -4.64
C ASP A 109 -28.19 12.19 -4.69
N ALA A 110 -28.27 11.08 -3.93
CA ALA A 110 -29.42 10.16 -3.98
C ALA A 110 -30.54 10.45 -2.97
N GLN A 111 -30.51 11.59 -2.26
CA GLN A 111 -31.50 11.94 -1.22
C GLN A 111 -32.14 13.33 -1.36
N SER A 112 -32.21 13.89 -2.58
CA SER A 112 -33.07 15.06 -2.85
C SER A 112 -34.41 14.65 -3.45
#